data_AF-A0A2V6E5G6-F1
#
_entry.id   AF-A0A2V6E5G6-F1
#
_cell.length_a   1.000
_cell.length_b   1.000
_cell.length_c   1.000
_cell.angle_alpha   90.00
_cell.angle_beta   90.00
_cell.angle_gamma   90.00
#
_symmetry.space_group_name_H-M   'P 1'
#
loop_
_entity.id
_entity.type
_entity.pdbx_description
1 polymer ?
#
loop_
_entity_poly.entity_id
_entity_poly.type
_entity_poly.pdbx_seq_one_letter_code
_entity_poly.pdbx_strand_id
1 'polypeptide(L)'
;IILVSVGGWIRGTQVVSAAVMQNYDERAAKVLRQPALVSFIQSEMNDISPDVRDEPLIKEVTGQLPGIEKLVTFPAGKAPTADEVRKVNEAVGKIMSQIQAKESK
;
A
#
# COMPACT_ATOMS: atom_id res chain seq x y z
N ILE A 1 -14.91 9.63 2.03
CA ILE A 1 -14.51 8.76 0.90
C ILE A 1 -13.04 8.32 1.03
N ILE A 2 -12.15 9.19 1.50
CA ILE A 2 -10.70 8.96 1.67
C ILE A 2 -10.35 7.57 2.24
N LEU A 3 -10.84 7.21 3.44
CA LEU A 3 -10.52 5.93 4.10
C LEU A 3 -10.91 4.70 3.28
N VAL A 4 -12.03 4.76 2.55
CA VAL A 4 -12.48 3.67 1.66
C VAL A 4 -11.52 3.53 0.47
N SER A 5 -11.09 4.65 -0.12
CA SER A 5 -10.12 4.66 -1.21
C SER A 5 -8.77 4.09 -0.77
N VAL A 6 -8.28 4.45 0.42
CA VAL A 6 -7.03 3.92 0.99
C VAL A 6 -7.14 2.42 1.23
N GLY A 7 -8.23 1.95 1.86
CA GLY A 7 -8.48 0.52 2.05
C GLY A 7 -8.54 -0.26 0.73
N GLY A 8 -9.21 0.31 -0.28
CA GLY A 8 -9.28 -0.26 -1.62
C GLY A 8 -7.91 -0.37 -2.30
N TRP A 9 -7.07 0.66 -2.19
CA TRP A 9 -5.72 0.64 -2.74
C TRP A 9 -4.82 -0.38 -2.05
N ILE A 10 -4.85 -0.46 -0.72
CA ILE A 10 -4.02 -1.43 0.03
C ILE A 10 -4.42 -2.86 -0.35
N ARG A 11 -5.72 -3.17 -0.38
CA ARG A 11 -6.22 -4.49 -0.82
C ARG A 11 -5.88 -4.78 -2.28
N GLY A 12 -6.08 -3.82 -3.18
CA GLY A 12 -5.74 -3.97 -4.59
C GLY A 12 -4.26 -4.28 -4.78
N THR A 13 -3.38 -3.54 -4.09
CA THR A 13 -1.93 -3.76 -4.13
C THR A 13 -1.56 -5.14 -3.56
N GLN A 14 -2.22 -5.60 -2.49
CA GLN A 14 -2.02 -6.93 -1.94
C GLN A 14 -2.38 -8.03 -2.94
N VAL A 15 -3.55 -7.93 -3.60
CA VAL A 15 -4.00 -8.93 -4.56
C VAL A 15 -3.13 -8.94 -5.82
N VAL A 16 -2.80 -7.77 -6.36
CA VAL A 16 -1.96 -7.66 -7.57
C VAL A 16 -0.55 -8.18 -7.30
N SER A 17 0.08 -7.78 -6.19
CA SER A 17 1.42 -8.27 -5.84
C SER A 17 1.42 -9.79 -5.59
N ALA A 18 0.37 -10.35 -4.97
CA ALA A 18 0.24 -11.80 -4.82
C ALA A 18 0.09 -12.52 -6.17
N ALA A 19 -0.72 -11.99 -7.08
CA ALA A 19 -0.89 -12.55 -8.42
C ALA A 19 0.42 -12.51 -9.23
N VAL A 20 1.17 -11.40 -9.15
CA VAL A 20 2.50 -11.29 -9.77
C VAL A 20 3.48 -12.30 -9.17
N MET A 21 3.45 -12.55 -7.86
CA MET A 21 4.35 -13.55 -7.24
C MET A 21 4.07 -15.00 -7.64
N GLN A 22 2.81 -15.37 -7.88
CA GLN A 22 2.45 -16.76 -8.22
C GLN A 22 3.10 -17.24 -9.51
N ASN A 23 3.22 -16.36 -10.50
CA ASN A 23 3.97 -16.58 -11.73
C ASN A 23 4.64 -15.26 -12.11
N TYR A 24 5.84 -15.04 -11.58
CA TYR A 24 6.55 -13.78 -11.77
C TYR A 24 6.61 -13.37 -13.24
N ASP A 25 5.95 -12.26 -13.53
CA ASP A 25 5.90 -11.64 -14.85
C ASP A 25 6.37 -10.19 -14.74
N GLU A 26 7.44 -9.85 -15.46
CA GLU A 26 8.03 -8.52 -15.42
C GLU A 26 7.11 -7.42 -15.94
N ARG A 27 6.19 -7.73 -16.87
CA ARG A 27 5.25 -6.75 -17.41
C ARG A 27 4.18 -6.41 -16.37
N ALA A 28 3.67 -7.43 -15.67
CA ALA A 28 2.73 -7.27 -14.57
C ALA A 28 3.39 -6.58 -13.37
N ALA A 29 4.64 -6.91 -13.06
CA ALA A 29 5.41 -6.30 -11.99
C ALA A 29 5.61 -4.78 -12.19
N LYS A 30 5.71 -4.31 -13.45
CA LYS A 30 5.79 -2.86 -13.75
C LYS A 30 4.55 -2.09 -13.32
N VAL A 31 3.38 -2.71 -13.23
CA VAL A 31 2.12 -2.08 -12.77
C VAL A 31 2.19 -1.70 -11.29
N LEU A 32 3.05 -2.35 -10.51
CA LEU A 32 3.25 -1.99 -9.10
C LEU A 32 3.97 -0.64 -8.92
N ARG A 33 4.50 -0.04 -10.00
CA ARG A 33 5.15 1.28 -9.97
C ARG A 33 4.13 2.41 -9.82
N GLN A 34 3.68 2.68 -8.60
CA GLN A 34 2.65 3.70 -8.35
C GLN A 34 3.06 4.74 -7.30
N PRO A 35 4.25 5.38 -7.39
CA PRO A 35 4.70 6.35 -6.39
C PRO A 35 3.76 7.56 -6.27
N ALA A 36 3.25 8.05 -7.41
CA ALA A 36 2.31 9.17 -7.43
C ALA A 36 1.00 8.87 -6.69
N LEU A 37 0.52 7.62 -6.77
CA LEU A 37 -0.70 7.22 -6.06
C LEU A 37 -0.48 7.14 -4.55
N VAL A 38 0.68 6.66 -4.12
CA VAL A 38 1.01 6.62 -2.67
C VAL A 38 1.16 8.03 -2.12
N SER A 39 1.83 8.93 -2.86
CA SER A 39 1.95 10.33 -2.49
C SER A 39 0.58 11.03 -2.39
N PHE A 40 -0.31 10.77 -3.35
CA PHE A 40 -1.69 11.25 -3.30
C PHE A 40 -2.44 10.72 -2.06
N ILE A 41 -2.35 9.42 -1.79
CA ILE A 41 -2.96 8.79 -0.60
C ILE A 41 -2.41 9.40 0.69
N GLN A 42 -1.10 9.67 0.78
CA GLN A 42 -0.52 10.34 1.95
C GLN A 42 -1.07 11.76 2.12
N SER A 43 -1.22 12.53 1.04
CA SER A 43 -1.82 13.86 1.07
C SER A 43 -3.25 13.80 1.59
N GLU A 44 -4.08 12.90 1.04
CA GLU A 44 -5.48 12.75 1.46
C GLU A 44 -5.60 12.30 2.93
N MET A 45 -4.72 11.41 3.40
CA MET A 45 -4.67 11.02 4.82
C MET A 45 -4.28 12.19 5.73
N ASN A 46 -3.44 13.09 5.23
CA ASN A 46 -3.06 14.35 5.89
C ASN A 46 -4.11 15.46 5.78
N ASP A 47 -5.23 15.24 5.08
CA ASP A 47 -6.36 16.17 5.00
C ASP A 47 -7.57 15.72 5.84
N ILE A 48 -7.51 14.53 6.43
CA ILE A 48 -8.54 14.02 7.35
C ILE A 48 -8.58 14.88 8.64
N SER A 49 -9.77 15.10 9.20
CA SER A 49 -9.95 15.85 10.45
C SER A 49 -9.07 15.30 11.60
N PRO A 50 -8.56 16.16 12.50
CA PRO A 50 -7.67 15.75 13.59
C PRO A 50 -8.25 14.61 14.45
N ASP A 51 -9.55 14.66 14.76
CA ASP A 51 -10.23 13.66 15.59
C ASP A 51 -10.12 12.24 15.01
N VAL A 52 -10.23 12.11 13.68
CA VAL A 52 -10.11 10.82 12.97
C VAL A 52 -8.64 10.47 12.73
N ARG A 53 -7.79 11.48 12.45
CA ARG A 53 -6.35 11.28 12.29
C ARG A 53 -5.69 10.76 13.57
N ASP A 54 -6.22 11.16 14.72
CA ASP A 54 -5.71 10.75 16.03
C ASP A 54 -6.09 9.32 16.42
N GLU A 55 -7.00 8.67 15.69
CA GLU A 55 -7.28 7.25 15.87
C GLU A 55 -6.00 6.41 15.70
N PRO A 56 -5.70 5.50 16.65
CA PRO A 56 -4.47 4.72 16.63
C PRO A 56 -4.21 3.98 15.31
N LEU A 57 -5.26 3.39 14.71
CA LEU A 57 -5.14 2.70 13.42
C LEU A 57 -4.76 3.67 12.30
N ILE A 58 -5.37 4.86 12.26
CA ILE A 58 -5.12 5.85 11.21
C ILE A 58 -3.68 6.37 11.31
N LYS A 59 -3.19 6.65 12.52
CA LYS A 59 -1.78 6.99 12.75
C LYS A 59 -0.83 5.89 12.29
N GLU A 60 -1.14 4.65 12.61
CA GLU A 60 -0.29 3.51 12.25
C GLU A 60 -0.24 3.29 10.74
N VAL A 61 -1.39 3.30 10.05
CA VAL A 61 -1.45 3.21 8.59
C VAL A 61 -0.68 4.36 7.95
N THR A 62 -0.92 5.60 8.40
CA THR A 62 -0.25 6.80 7.87
C THR A 62 1.27 6.72 8.05
N GLY A 63 1.73 6.22 9.19
CA GLY A 63 3.17 6.04 9.46
C GLY A 63 3.85 4.98 8.60
N GLN A 64 3.09 3.99 8.08
CA GLN A 64 3.63 2.92 7.23
C GLN A 64 3.62 3.27 5.72
N LEU A 65 2.78 4.23 5.29
CA LEU A 65 2.68 4.65 3.88
C LEU A 65 4.03 5.10 3.26
N PRO A 66 4.90 5.87 3.93
CA PRO A 66 6.20 6.24 3.38
C PRO A 66 7.13 5.04 3.13
N GLY A 67 6.98 3.97 3.91
CA GLY A 67 7.70 2.72 3.70
C GLY A 67 7.25 2.03 2.42
N ILE A 68 5.94 1.98 2.18
CA ILE A 68 5.38 1.38 0.96
C ILE A 68 5.73 2.22 -0.26
N GLU A 69 5.68 3.55 -0.16
CA GLU A 69 6.07 4.46 -1.25
C GLU A 69 7.48 4.13 -1.78
N LYS A 70 8.44 3.93 -0.88
CA LYS A 70 9.80 3.54 -1.24
C LYS A 70 9.85 2.19 -1.94
N LEU A 71 9.02 1.23 -1.52
CA LEU A 71 8.97 -0.10 -2.11
C LEU A 71 8.32 -0.09 -3.51
N VAL A 72 7.39 0.82 -3.78
CA VAL A 72 6.75 0.98 -5.12
C VAL A 72 7.45 2.00 -6.02
N THR A 73 8.54 2.60 -5.53
CA THR A 73 9.37 3.54 -6.29
C THR A 73 10.55 2.80 -6.90
N PHE A 74 10.50 2.57 -8.20
CA PHE A 74 11.61 2.00 -8.97
C PHE A 74 12.01 2.92 -10.14
N PRO A 75 13.18 2.74 -10.77
CA PRO A 75 13.57 3.50 -11.97
C PRO A 75 12.62 3.28 -13.16
N ALA A 76 12.34 4.33 -13.95
CA ALA A 76 11.46 4.23 -15.11
C ALA A 76 11.96 3.16 -16.09
N GLY A 77 11.06 2.28 -16.53
CA GLY A 77 11.40 1.19 -17.46
C GLY A 77 11.94 -0.09 -16.81
N LYS A 78 12.28 -0.09 -15.51
CA LYS A 78 12.68 -1.30 -14.78
C LYS A 78 11.50 -1.93 -14.05
N ALA A 79 11.41 -3.26 -14.14
CA ALA A 79 10.49 -4.05 -13.32
C ALA A 79 11.11 -4.27 -11.93
N PRO A 80 10.31 -4.29 -10.85
CA PRO A 80 10.77 -4.75 -9.55
C PRO A 80 11.01 -6.26 -9.61
N THR A 81 12.06 -6.72 -8.95
CA THR A 81 12.39 -8.14 -8.77
C THR A 81 11.33 -8.87 -7.97
N ALA A 82 11.29 -10.21 -8.06
CA ALA A 82 10.37 -11.03 -7.28
C ALA A 82 10.46 -10.77 -5.76
N ASP A 83 11.68 -10.54 -5.24
CA ASP A 83 11.89 -10.18 -3.84
C ASP A 83 11.34 -8.80 -3.48
N GLU A 84 11.43 -7.81 -4.37
CA GLU A 84 10.83 -6.50 -4.18
C GLU A 84 9.30 -6.58 -4.20
N VAL A 85 8.73 -7.35 -5.12
CA VAL A 85 7.28 -7.63 -5.17
C VAL A 85 6.81 -8.30 -3.88
N ARG A 86 7.59 -9.26 -3.36
CA ARG A 86 7.32 -9.92 -2.08
C ARG A 86 7.32 -8.93 -0.91
N LYS A 87 8.31 -8.05 -0.83
CA LYS A 87 8.36 -7.01 0.21
C LYS A 87 7.16 -6.06 0.13
N VAL A 88 6.73 -5.68 -1.08
CA VAL A 88 5.50 -4.88 -1.27
C VAL A 88 4.30 -5.64 -0.71
N ASN A 89 4.14 -6.92 -1.09
CA ASN A 89 3.02 -7.76 -0.63
C ASN A 89 2.98 -7.91 0.90
N GLU A 90 4.13 -8.19 1.51
CA GLU A 90 4.27 -8.32 2.97
C GLU A 90 3.92 -7.01 3.69
N ALA A 91 4.39 -5.87 3.17
CA ALA A 91 4.10 -4.55 3.75
C ALA A 91 2.61 -4.21 3.71
N VAL A 92 1.95 -4.36 2.56
CA VAL A 92 0.50 -4.10 2.45
C VAL A 92 -0.33 -5.14 3.19
N GLY A 93 0.13 -6.40 3.25
CA GLY A 93 -0.51 -7.48 4.02
C GLY A 93 -0.48 -7.23 5.53
N LYS A 94 0.62 -6.67 6.06
CA LYS A 94 0.71 -6.25 7.45
C LYS A 94 -0.32 -5.16 7.77
N ILE A 95 -0.40 -4.12 6.94
CA ILE A 95 -1.41 -3.06 7.11
C ILE A 95 -2.83 -3.64 7.07
N MET A 96 -3.11 -4.51 6.10
CA MET A 96 -4.45 -5.12 6.01
C MET A 96 -4.81 -5.95 7.22
N SER A 97 -3.85 -6.64 7.83
CA SER A 97 -4.09 -7.41 9.05
C SER A 97 -4.44 -6.50 10.22
N GLN A 98 -3.81 -5.32 10.31
CA GLN A 98 -4.12 -4.31 11.33
C GLN A 98 -5.52 -3.71 11.14
N ILE A 99 -5.89 -3.41 9.89
CA ILE A 99 -7.23 -2.90 9.56
C ILE A 99 -8.31 -3.94 9.93
N GLN A 100 -8.12 -5.21 9.56
CA GLN A 100 -9.08 -6.30 9.88
C GLN A 100 -9.18 -6.60 11.37
N ALA A 101 -8.07 -6.48 12.11
CA ALA A 101 -8.07 -6.69 13.56
C ALA A 101 -8.93 -5.66 14.31
N LYS A 102 -9.09 -4.44 13.76
CA LYS A 102 -10.00 -3.42 14.32
C LYS A 102 -11.48 -3.74 14.07
N GLU A 103 -11.82 -4.32 12.92
CA GLU A 103 -13.19 -4.75 12.60
C GLU A 103 -13.68 -5.91 13.50
N SER A 104 -12.75 -6.63 14.14
CA SER A 104 -13.04 -7.80 14.98
C SER A 104 -13.25 -7.46 16.47
N LYS A 105 -13.34 -6.17 16.83
CA LYS A 105 -13.54 -5.68 18.20
C LYS A 105 -14.76 -4.79 18.33
#